data_AF-A0A074TH72-F1
#
_entry.id   AF-A0A074TH72-F1
#
_cell.length_a   1.000
_cell.length_b   1.000
_cell.length_c   1.000
_cell.angle_alpha   90.00
_cell.angle_beta   90.00
_cell.angle_gamma   90.00
#
_symmetry.space_group_name_H-M   'P 1'
#
loop_
_entity.id
_entity.type
_entity.pdbx_description
1 polymer ?
#
loop_
_entity_poly.entity_id
_entity_poly.type
_entity_poly.pdbx_seq_one_letter_code
_entity_poly.pdbx_strand_id
1 'polypeptide(L)'
;MKSLSLLAVFALATPILATSALADPTVDPATVQACFKNAKTVLPACIGDAANACEDQPGGSTTPGIAACLSGETQLWDDLLNAQYKAARARLVMQGGKTLSDELLKTQRAWIAFRDADCGLEYSIWEGGTIRSVMAASCQLSRTAQRALELRQLGSLE
;
A
#
# COMPACT_ATOMS: atom_id res chain seq x y z
N MET A 1 -21.48 5.28 -72.79
CA MET A 1 -21.77 6.59 -72.17
C MET A 1 -22.62 6.38 -70.92
N LYS A 2 -22.01 6.46 -69.73
CA LYS A 2 -22.57 7.11 -68.51
C LYS A 2 -21.54 6.97 -67.38
N SER A 3 -21.37 8.09 -66.68
CA SER A 3 -20.24 8.50 -65.86
C SER A 3 -20.15 7.75 -64.52
N LEU A 4 -18.93 7.36 -64.12
CA LEU A 4 -18.61 6.97 -62.74
C LEU A 4 -18.21 8.24 -61.97
N SER A 5 -18.99 8.64 -60.98
CA SER A 5 -18.64 9.75 -60.08
C SER A 5 -17.94 9.19 -58.83
N LEU A 6 -16.64 9.46 -58.68
CA LEU A 6 -15.90 9.26 -57.43
C LEU A 6 -16.17 10.44 -56.50
N LEU A 7 -16.79 10.18 -55.34
CA LEU A 7 -16.82 11.11 -54.20
C LEU A 7 -15.60 10.83 -53.31
N ALA A 8 -14.65 11.76 -53.29
CA ALA A 8 -13.54 11.76 -52.36
C ALA A 8 -13.98 12.41 -51.03
N VAL A 9 -14.13 11.60 -49.98
CA VAL A 9 -14.37 12.08 -48.62
C VAL A 9 -13.02 12.42 -47.99
N PHE A 10 -12.72 13.71 -47.87
CA PHE A 10 -11.55 14.21 -47.13
C PHE A 10 -11.87 14.16 -45.63
N ALA A 11 -11.32 13.18 -44.92
CA ALA A 11 -11.38 13.13 -43.46
C ALA A 11 -10.43 14.18 -42.87
N LEU A 12 -10.99 15.27 -42.34
CA LEU A 12 -10.26 16.26 -41.56
C LEU A 12 -9.89 15.65 -40.20
N ALA A 13 -8.63 15.25 -40.04
CA ALA A 13 -8.08 14.84 -38.75
C ALA A 13 -7.91 16.08 -37.85
N THR A 14 -8.80 16.23 -36.86
CA THR A 14 -8.63 17.21 -35.79
C THR A 14 -7.53 16.75 -34.82
N PRO A 15 -6.53 17.58 -34.49
CA PRO A 15 -5.51 17.21 -33.52
C PRO A 15 -6.12 17.13 -32.12
N ILE A 16 -5.95 15.98 -31.47
CA ILE A 16 -6.30 15.81 -30.05
C ILE A 16 -5.26 16.58 -29.24
N LEU A 17 -5.70 17.66 -28.58
CA LEU A 17 -4.90 18.33 -27.56
C LEU A 17 -4.78 17.36 -26.38
N ALA A 18 -3.58 16.80 -26.18
CA ALA A 18 -3.28 16.04 -24.97
C ALA A 18 -3.26 17.02 -23.79
N THR A 19 -4.32 17.01 -22.98
CA THR A 19 -4.32 17.63 -21.66
C THR A 19 -3.29 16.89 -20.80
N SER A 20 -2.19 17.55 -20.47
CA SER A 20 -1.23 17.09 -19.49
C SER A 20 -1.87 17.11 -18.11
N ALA A 21 -2.59 16.04 -17.76
CA ALA A 21 -2.81 15.71 -16.35
C ALA A 21 -1.43 15.47 -15.74
N LEU A 22 -1.09 16.19 -14.67
CA LEU A 22 0.07 15.82 -13.86
C LEU A 22 -0.15 14.38 -13.41
N ALA A 23 0.80 13.49 -13.68
CA ALA A 23 0.72 12.12 -13.23
C ALA A 23 0.65 12.10 -11.70
N ASP A 24 -0.24 11.27 -11.14
CA ASP A 24 -0.31 11.09 -9.68
C ASP A 24 1.02 10.58 -9.15
N PRO A 25 1.47 11.01 -7.95
CA PRO A 25 2.72 10.55 -7.37
C PRO A 25 2.65 9.04 -7.11
N THR A 26 3.74 8.34 -7.39
CA THR A 26 3.80 6.87 -7.34
C THR A 26 4.85 6.37 -6.35
N VAL A 27 4.53 5.27 -5.67
CA VAL A 27 5.44 4.61 -4.72
C VAL A 27 6.19 3.49 -5.43
N ASP A 28 7.52 3.43 -5.26
CA ASP A 28 8.36 2.38 -5.85
C ASP A 28 8.27 1.07 -5.04
N PRO A 29 7.75 -0.03 -5.61
CA PRO A 29 7.69 -1.32 -4.95
C PRO A 29 9.06 -1.90 -4.57
N ALA A 30 10.13 -1.55 -5.29
CA ALA A 30 11.46 -2.07 -5.03
C ALA A 30 12.00 -1.60 -3.68
N THR A 31 11.71 -0.36 -3.28
CA THR A 31 12.10 0.20 -1.98
C THR A 31 11.46 -0.57 -0.83
N VAL A 32 10.16 -0.86 -0.92
CA VAL A 32 9.43 -1.64 0.09
C VAL A 32 9.96 -3.07 0.18
N GLN A 33 10.19 -3.72 -0.96
CA GLN A 33 10.77 -5.07 -1.00
C GLN A 33 12.17 -5.12 -0.41
N ALA A 34 13.01 -4.12 -0.69
CA ALA A 34 14.35 -4.02 -0.12
C ALA A 34 14.29 -3.84 1.41
N CYS A 35 13.39 -2.98 1.91
CA CYS A 35 13.16 -2.82 3.34
C CYS A 35 12.74 -4.14 3.98
N PHE A 36 11.70 -4.79 3.44
CA PHE A 36 11.21 -6.08 3.94
C PHE A 36 12.28 -7.17 3.93
N LYS A 37 13.11 -7.27 2.89
CA LYS A 37 14.16 -8.29 2.81
C LYS A 37 15.28 -8.07 3.83
N ASN A 38 15.66 -6.81 4.05
CA ASN A 38 16.83 -6.47 4.87
C ASN A 38 16.49 -6.20 6.35
N ALA A 39 15.21 -5.96 6.67
CA ALA A 39 14.74 -5.68 8.02
C ALA A 39 15.22 -6.71 9.05
N LYS A 40 15.90 -6.23 10.09
CA LYS A 40 16.40 -7.04 11.21
C LYS A 40 15.48 -7.02 12.44
N THR A 41 14.60 -6.03 12.52
CA THR A 41 13.60 -5.87 13.57
C THR A 41 12.19 -5.90 12.95
N VAL A 42 11.15 -5.93 13.77
CA VAL A 42 9.76 -5.76 13.32
C VAL A 42 9.38 -4.30 13.07
N LEU A 43 10.23 -3.35 13.46
CA LEU A 43 10.07 -1.92 13.23
C LEU A 43 11.40 -1.35 12.69
N PRO A 44 11.79 -1.71 11.45
CA PRO A 44 12.99 -1.15 10.82
C PRO A 44 12.76 0.31 10.44
N ALA A 45 13.83 1.11 10.46
CA ALA A 45 13.77 2.54 10.15
C ALA A 45 13.36 2.85 8.69
N CYS A 46 13.43 1.86 7.79
CA CYS A 46 13.09 2.03 6.37
C CYS A 46 11.59 2.01 6.04
N ILE A 47 10.71 1.77 7.04
CA ILE A 47 9.26 1.93 6.85
C ILE A 47 8.98 3.40 6.60
N GLY A 48 8.34 3.73 5.48
CA GLY A 48 8.08 5.11 5.06
C GLY A 48 9.06 5.65 4.02
N ASP A 49 10.18 4.98 3.74
CA ASP A 49 11.16 5.48 2.77
C ASP A 49 10.57 5.60 1.35
N ALA A 50 9.67 4.69 0.98
CA ALA A 50 9.04 4.72 -0.34
C ALA A 50 7.97 5.82 -0.45
N ALA A 51 7.23 6.07 0.64
CA ALA A 51 6.32 7.19 0.77
C ALA A 51 7.08 8.53 0.73
N ASN A 52 8.19 8.67 1.48
CA ASN A 52 9.03 9.87 1.48
C ASN A 52 9.53 10.21 0.06
N ALA A 53 10.03 9.21 -0.68
CA ALA A 53 10.45 9.42 -2.07
C ALA A 53 9.28 9.75 -3.02
N CYS A 54 8.07 9.29 -2.70
CA CYS A 54 6.85 9.65 -3.41
C CYS A 54 6.43 11.11 -3.14
N GLU A 55 6.64 11.60 -1.92
CA GLU A 55 6.31 12.98 -1.53
C GLU A 55 7.14 14.04 -2.26
N ASP A 56 8.36 13.69 -2.69
CA ASP A 56 9.24 14.55 -3.51
C ASP A 56 8.75 14.72 -4.97
N GLN A 57 7.74 13.95 -5.41
CA GLN A 57 7.16 14.05 -6.75
C GLN A 57 6.13 15.19 -6.83
N PRO A 58 5.85 15.72 -8.04
CA PRO A 58 4.81 16.73 -8.23
C PRO A 58 3.47 16.31 -7.61
N GLY A 59 2.91 17.16 -6.73
CA GLY A 59 1.66 16.88 -6.01
C GLY A 59 1.82 16.04 -4.74
N GLY A 60 2.95 15.34 -4.58
CA GLY A 60 3.25 14.48 -3.42
C GLY A 60 3.35 15.24 -2.10
N SER A 61 3.89 16.47 -2.11
CA SER A 61 4.09 17.27 -0.89
C SER A 61 2.82 17.95 -0.35
N THR A 62 1.66 17.75 -0.97
CA THR A 62 0.37 18.26 -0.48
C THR A 62 -0.21 17.33 0.57
N THR A 63 -1.05 17.81 1.49
CA THR A 63 -1.71 16.92 2.48
C THR A 63 -2.40 15.69 1.85
N PRO A 64 -3.21 15.81 0.77
CA PRO A 64 -3.75 14.62 0.09
C PRO A 64 -2.67 13.80 -0.62
N GLY A 65 -1.62 14.42 -1.17
CA GLY A 65 -0.49 13.73 -1.79
C GLY A 65 0.29 12.86 -0.80
N ILE A 66 0.64 13.42 0.36
CA ILE A 66 1.31 12.71 1.46
C ILE A 66 0.46 11.52 1.90
N ALA A 67 -0.84 11.73 2.13
CA ALA A 67 -1.75 10.65 2.50
C ALA A 67 -1.83 9.56 1.42
N ALA A 68 -1.78 9.94 0.13
CA ALA A 68 -1.76 8.99 -0.99
C ALA A 68 -0.43 8.21 -1.05
N CYS A 69 0.72 8.86 -0.87
CA CYS A 69 2.03 8.21 -0.82
C CYS A 69 2.11 7.19 0.33
N LEU A 70 1.69 7.58 1.54
CA LEU A 70 1.62 6.67 2.69
C LEU A 70 0.68 5.48 2.45
N SER A 71 -0.49 5.74 1.85
CA SER A 71 -1.46 4.68 1.50
C SER A 71 -0.92 3.74 0.42
N GLY A 72 -0.20 4.27 -0.57
CA GLY A 72 0.47 3.50 -1.61
C GLY A 72 1.53 2.57 -1.04
N GLU A 73 2.37 3.05 -0.11
CA GLU A 73 3.33 2.19 0.59
C GLU A 73 2.62 1.15 1.46
N THR A 74 1.54 1.55 2.14
CA THR A 74 0.73 0.64 2.98
C THR A 74 0.20 -0.53 2.16
N GLN A 75 -0.26 -0.31 0.93
CA GLN A 75 -0.76 -1.38 0.06
C GLN A 75 0.33 -2.41 -0.27
N LEU A 76 1.55 -1.96 -0.54
CA LEU A 76 2.68 -2.85 -0.80
C LEU A 76 3.06 -3.67 0.44
N TRP A 77 3.01 -3.06 1.62
CA TRP A 77 3.17 -3.78 2.89
C TRP A 77 2.02 -4.76 3.17
N ASP A 78 0.79 -4.45 2.78
CA ASP A 78 -0.36 -5.35 2.94
C ASP A 78 -0.24 -6.58 2.03
N ASP A 79 0.27 -6.43 0.81
CA ASP A 79 0.57 -7.56 -0.07
C ASP A 79 1.60 -8.50 0.57
N LEU A 80 2.67 -7.94 1.14
CA LEU A 80 3.68 -8.69 1.89
C LEU A 80 3.06 -9.35 3.14
N LEU A 81 2.23 -8.64 3.88
CA LEU A 81 1.52 -9.15 5.07
C LEU A 81 0.68 -10.37 4.71
N ASN A 82 -0.11 -10.30 3.65
CA ASN A 82 -0.97 -11.39 3.20
C ASN A 82 -0.16 -12.61 2.73
N ALA A 83 0.97 -12.38 2.05
CA ALA A 83 1.90 -13.45 1.68
C ALA A 83 2.50 -14.12 2.93
N GLN A 84 2.97 -13.35 3.91
CA GLN A 84 3.53 -13.88 5.15
C GLN A 84 2.48 -14.55 6.04
N TYR A 85 1.25 -14.06 6.06
CA TYR A 85 0.14 -14.70 6.76
C TYR A 85 -0.09 -16.13 6.23
N LYS A 86 -0.14 -16.30 4.90
CA LYS A 86 -0.30 -17.63 4.27
C LYS A 86 0.88 -18.54 4.62
N ALA A 87 2.11 -18.03 4.53
CA ALA A 87 3.31 -18.80 4.87
C ALA A 87 3.34 -19.21 6.36
N ALA A 88 3.04 -18.28 7.27
CA ALA A 88 2.98 -18.53 8.71
C ALA A 88 1.92 -19.58 9.06
N ARG A 89 0.73 -19.50 8.46
CA ARG A 89 -0.31 -20.54 8.66
C ARG A 89 0.17 -21.92 8.22
N ALA A 90 0.85 -22.02 7.07
CA ALA A 90 1.41 -23.29 6.62
C ALA A 90 2.46 -23.85 7.61
N ARG A 91 3.35 -23.01 8.13
CA ARG A 91 4.35 -23.40 9.14
C ARG A 91 3.69 -23.89 10.44
N LEU A 92 2.71 -23.15 10.95
CA LEU A 92 2.01 -23.53 12.18
C LEU A 92 1.21 -24.83 12.04
N VAL A 93 0.67 -25.13 10.84
CA VAL A 93 0.08 -26.44 10.57
C VAL A 93 1.12 -27.56 10.72
N MET A 94 2.34 -27.36 10.22
CA MET A 94 3.41 -28.36 10.35
C MET A 94 3.89 -28.52 11.80
N GLN A 95 3.89 -27.46 12.60
CA GLN A 95 4.38 -27.46 13.98
C GLN A 95 3.36 -27.96 15.01
N GLY A 96 2.10 -27.53 14.90
CA GLY A 96 1.07 -27.75 15.92
C GLY A 96 -0.30 -28.12 15.36
N GLY A 97 -0.37 -28.46 14.06
CA GLY A 97 -1.60 -28.84 13.39
C GLY A 97 -2.56 -27.69 13.12
N LYS A 98 -3.77 -28.04 12.68
CA LYS A 98 -4.79 -27.07 12.25
C LYS A 98 -5.19 -26.09 13.36
N THR A 99 -5.27 -26.54 14.60
CA THR A 99 -5.67 -25.73 15.76
C THR A 99 -4.78 -24.48 15.91
N LEU A 100 -3.45 -24.66 15.84
CA LEU A 100 -2.50 -23.55 15.99
C LEU A 100 -2.61 -22.55 14.82
N SER A 101 -2.86 -23.03 13.59
CA SER A 101 -3.12 -22.14 12.45
C SER A 101 -4.45 -21.38 12.58
N ASP A 102 -5.48 -21.99 13.18
CA ASP A 102 -6.78 -21.36 13.41
C ASP A 102 -6.70 -20.29 14.51
N GLU A 103 -5.83 -20.48 15.52
CA GLU A 103 -5.48 -19.43 16.48
C GLU A 103 -4.85 -18.22 15.78
N LEU A 104 -3.93 -18.44 14.83
CA LEU A 104 -3.38 -17.33 14.04
C LEU A 104 -4.46 -16.60 13.23
N LEU A 105 -5.43 -17.32 12.65
CA LEU A 105 -6.56 -16.68 11.96
C LEU A 105 -7.38 -15.79 12.92
N LYS A 106 -7.69 -16.28 14.13
CA LYS A 106 -8.40 -15.49 15.15
C LYS A 106 -7.60 -14.25 15.54
N THR A 107 -6.30 -14.40 15.80
CA THR A 107 -5.39 -13.31 16.14
C THR A 107 -5.30 -12.27 15.02
N GLN A 108 -5.21 -12.70 13.75
CA GLN A 108 -5.14 -11.79 12.62
C GLN A 108 -6.41 -10.93 12.48
N ARG A 109 -7.60 -11.51 12.68
CA ARG A 109 -8.87 -10.76 12.66
C ARG A 109 -8.95 -9.74 13.79
N ALA A 110 -8.53 -10.13 14.99
CA ALA A 110 -8.48 -9.21 16.13
C ALA A 110 -7.48 -8.07 15.90
N TRP A 111 -6.33 -8.37 15.30
CA TRP A 111 -5.34 -7.36 14.93
C TRP A 111 -5.87 -6.34 13.91
N ILE A 112 -6.64 -6.77 12.89
CA ILE A 112 -7.28 -5.84 11.94
C ILE A 112 -8.20 -4.87 12.69
N ALA A 113 -9.08 -5.40 13.54
CA ALA A 113 -10.00 -4.57 14.32
C ALA A 113 -9.24 -3.59 15.25
N PHE A 114 -8.14 -4.03 15.86
CA PHE A 114 -7.26 -3.17 16.65
C PHE A 114 -6.63 -2.06 15.80
N ARG A 115 -6.00 -2.41 14.67
CA ARG A 115 -5.37 -1.44 13.76
C ARG A 115 -6.36 -0.37 13.30
N ASP A 116 -7.54 -0.79 12.89
CA ASP A 116 -8.55 0.13 12.36
C ASP A 116 -9.10 1.05 13.46
N ALA A 117 -9.28 0.54 14.68
CA ALA A 117 -9.68 1.35 15.83
C ALA A 117 -8.57 2.33 16.26
N ASP A 118 -7.33 1.87 16.31
CA ASP A 118 -6.15 2.66 16.70
C ASP A 118 -5.90 3.80 15.69
N CYS A 119 -5.89 3.50 14.40
CA CYS A 119 -5.69 4.52 13.38
C CYS A 119 -6.93 5.43 13.20
N GLY A 120 -8.13 4.96 13.57
CA GLY A 120 -9.32 5.80 13.68
C GLY A 120 -9.25 6.78 14.85
N LEU A 121 -8.65 6.37 15.97
CA LEU A 121 -8.34 7.26 17.09
C LEU A 121 -7.30 8.31 16.66
N GLU A 122 -6.22 7.92 15.99
CA GLU A 122 -5.23 8.85 15.43
C GLU A 122 -5.90 9.90 14.53
N TYR A 123 -6.78 9.49 13.62
CA TYR A 123 -7.56 10.45 12.83
C TYR A 123 -8.35 11.45 13.69
N SER A 124 -8.98 10.96 14.75
CA SER A 124 -9.87 11.74 15.62
C SER A 124 -9.13 12.73 16.51
N ILE A 125 -7.89 12.41 16.92
CA ILE A 125 -7.04 13.33 17.70
C ILE A 125 -6.78 14.64 16.92
N TRP A 126 -6.71 14.56 15.59
CA TRP A 126 -6.42 15.68 14.70
C TRP A 126 -7.68 16.30 14.07
N GLU A 127 -8.83 16.17 14.75
CA GLU A 127 -10.09 16.76 14.31
C GLU A 127 -9.97 18.27 14.02
N GLY A 128 -10.66 18.74 12.97
CA GLY A 128 -10.63 20.14 12.53
C GLY A 128 -9.46 20.50 11.60
N GLY A 129 -8.40 19.69 11.51
CA GLY A 129 -7.30 19.84 10.55
C GLY A 129 -7.41 18.89 9.36
N THR A 130 -6.76 19.23 8.23
CA THR A 130 -6.58 18.29 7.10
C THR A 130 -5.50 17.24 7.37
N ILE A 131 -4.56 17.53 8.28
CA ILE A 131 -3.44 16.64 8.64
C ILE A 131 -3.90 15.28 9.20
N ARG A 132 -5.13 15.18 9.71
CA ARG A 132 -5.71 13.93 10.22
C ARG A 132 -5.64 12.75 9.24
N SER A 133 -5.76 13.01 7.92
CA SER A 133 -5.64 11.95 6.93
C SER A 133 -4.21 11.41 6.83
N VAL A 134 -3.21 12.28 6.95
CA VAL A 134 -1.79 11.90 6.98
C VAL A 134 -1.47 11.10 8.23
N MET A 135 -1.96 11.54 9.39
CA MET A 135 -1.72 10.85 10.67
C MET A 135 -2.33 9.44 10.69
N ALA A 136 -3.57 9.31 10.21
CA ALA A 136 -4.22 8.02 10.06
C ALA A 136 -3.50 7.10 9.06
N ALA A 137 -3.06 7.64 7.91
CA ALA A 137 -2.32 6.89 6.90
C ALA A 137 -0.94 6.42 7.41
N SER A 138 -0.24 7.26 8.16
CA SER A 138 1.04 6.91 8.79
C SER A 138 0.88 5.79 9.82
N CYS A 139 -0.18 5.85 10.65
CA CYS A 139 -0.54 4.76 11.55
C CYS A 139 -0.78 3.45 10.79
N GLN A 140 -1.60 3.50 9.73
CA GLN A 140 -1.92 2.32 8.90
C GLN A 140 -0.65 1.70 8.29
N LEU A 141 0.25 2.52 7.76
CA LEU A 141 1.54 2.10 7.22
C LEU A 141 2.38 1.37 8.29
N SER A 142 2.63 2.04 9.41
CA SER A 142 3.47 1.51 10.49
C SER A 142 2.95 0.18 11.03
N ARG A 143 1.64 0.11 11.34
CA ARG A 143 1.00 -1.11 11.86
C ARG A 143 1.03 -2.27 10.85
N THR A 144 0.77 -1.98 9.58
CA THR A 144 0.73 -3.00 8.52
C THR A 144 2.13 -3.54 8.23
N ALA A 145 3.13 -2.67 8.11
CA ALA A 145 4.52 -3.06 7.92
C ALA A 145 5.06 -3.88 9.10
N GLN A 146 4.80 -3.44 10.34
CA GLN A 146 5.16 -4.18 11.54
C GLN A 146 4.57 -5.60 11.52
N ARG A 147 3.28 -5.71 11.20
CA ARG A 147 2.60 -7.01 11.18
C ARG A 147 3.13 -7.94 10.11
N ALA A 148 3.48 -7.43 8.93
CA ALA A 148 4.14 -8.22 7.88
C ALA A 148 5.46 -8.84 8.39
N LEU A 149 6.25 -8.07 9.14
CA LEU A 149 7.54 -8.51 9.68
C LEU A 149 7.40 -9.46 10.89
N GLU A 150 6.37 -9.28 11.72
CA GLU A 150 5.99 -10.24 12.77
C GLU A 150 5.62 -11.59 12.15
N LEU A 151 4.75 -11.60 11.14
CA LEU A 151 4.32 -12.82 10.45
C LEU A 151 5.47 -13.51 9.70
N ARG A 152 6.42 -12.74 9.17
CA ARG A 152 7.65 -13.28 8.57
C ARG A 152 8.46 -14.11 9.56
N GLN A 153 8.52 -13.68 10.83
CA GLN A 153 9.28 -14.33 11.91
C GLN A 153 8.47 -15.43 12.63
N LEU A 154 7.15 -15.44 12.47
CA LEU A 154 6.29 -16.40 13.14
C LEU A 154 6.52 -17.82 12.61
N GLY A 155 6.81 -18.73 13.53
CA GLY A 155 7.14 -20.13 13.23
C GLY A 155 8.57 -20.38 12.75
N SER A 156 9.46 -19.37 12.81
CA SER A 156 10.91 -19.54 12.56
C SER A 156 11.79 -19.39 13.81
N LEU A 157 11.16 -19.19 14.98
CA LEU A 157 11.84 -19.09 16.28
C LEU A 157 11.75 -20.44 16.98
N GLU A 158 12.72 -21.31 16.70
CA GLU A 158 13.18 -22.35 17.62
C GLU A 158 14.61 -22.01 18.05
#